data_AF-A0AAU8FG38-F1
#
_entry.id   AF-A0AAU8FG38-F1
#
_cell.length_a   1.000
_cell.length_b   1.000
_cell.length_c   1.000
_cell.angle_alpha   90.00
_cell.angle_beta   90.00
_cell.angle_gamma   90.00
#
_symmetry.space_group_name_H-M   'P 1'
#
loop_
_entity.id
_entity.type
_entity.pdbx_description
1 polymer ?
#
loop_
_entity_poly.entity_id
_entity_poly.type
_entity_poly.pdbx_seq_one_letter_code
_entity_poly.pdbx_strand_id
1 'polypeptide(L)'
;MKPKKSTKATMRRLFFIQGCYYIGSGIWPVIHIESFMWVTGEKTDLWLVKMVGLLSCSIGVTLLAATQSPGRVATVLAAGSALAFAAIDIYYTATGVISKIYLADSLVQLVLLAILIVVTQKGKVNRTK
;
A
#
# COMPACT_ATOMS: atom_id res chain seq x y z
N MET A 1 -9.85 15.93 -25.01
CA MET A 1 -11.25 16.22 -24.63
C MET A 1 -11.35 16.31 -23.10
N LYS A 2 -11.71 17.45 -22.51
CA LYS A 2 -11.80 17.57 -21.03
C LYS A 2 -13.02 16.75 -20.54
N PRO A 3 -12.88 15.92 -19.48
CA PRO A 3 -14.02 15.14 -18.99
C PRO A 3 -15.14 16.06 -18.50
N LYS A 4 -16.39 15.77 -18.91
CA LYS A 4 -17.59 16.48 -18.42
C LYS A 4 -17.61 16.40 -16.89
N LYS A 5 -18.09 17.46 -16.21
CA LYS A 5 -18.15 17.57 -14.72
C LYS A 5 -18.73 16.32 -14.05
N SER A 6 -19.73 15.69 -14.66
CA SER A 6 -20.34 14.42 -14.23
C SER A 6 -19.32 13.27 -14.11
N THR A 7 -18.44 13.10 -15.10
CA THR A 7 -17.44 12.01 -15.14
C THR A 7 -16.45 12.11 -13.98
N LYS A 8 -15.99 13.32 -13.61
CA LYS A 8 -15.07 13.50 -12.48
C LYS A 8 -15.69 13.11 -11.14
N ALA A 9 -16.97 13.45 -10.94
CA ALA A 9 -17.69 13.09 -9.72
C ALA A 9 -17.90 11.58 -9.62
N THR A 10 -18.25 10.92 -10.73
CA THR A 10 -18.37 9.45 -10.81
C THR A 10 -17.04 8.77 -10.51
N MET A 11 -15.94 9.22 -11.12
CA MET A 11 -14.59 8.67 -10.87
C MET A 11 -14.18 8.82 -9.41
N ARG A 12 -14.45 9.97 -8.78
CA ARG A 12 -14.15 10.19 -7.37
C ARG A 12 -14.92 9.23 -6.46
N ARG A 13 -16.21 9.01 -6.75
CA ARG A 13 -17.03 8.02 -6.00
C ARG A 13 -16.51 6.60 -6.20
N LEU A 14 -16.14 6.23 -7.42
CA LEU A 14 -15.56 4.93 -7.72
C LEU A 14 -14.26 4.71 -6.94
N PHE A 15 -13.33 5.66 -6.98
CA PHE A 15 -12.06 5.58 -6.23
C PHE A 15 -12.28 5.53 -4.73
N PHE A 16 -13.27 6.25 -4.21
CA PHE A 16 -13.63 6.17 -2.79
C PHE A 16 -14.10 4.76 -2.41
N ILE A 17 -15.08 4.22 -3.16
CA ILE A 17 -15.66 2.90 -2.88
C ILE A 17 -14.59 1.81 -3.02
N GLN A 18 -13.84 1.80 -4.11
CA GLN A 18 -12.78 0.83 -4.36
C GLN A 18 -11.64 0.96 -3.34
N GLY A 19 -11.32 2.19 -2.93
CA GLY A 19 -10.32 2.45 -1.89
C GLY A 19 -10.71 1.87 -0.54
N CYS A 20 -11.94 2.12 -0.08
CA CYS A 20 -12.46 1.53 1.14
C CYS A 20 -12.54 0.00 1.05
N TYR A 21 -12.97 -0.54 -0.09
CA TYR A 21 -13.02 -1.99 -0.31
C TYR A 21 -11.65 -2.63 -0.18
N TYR A 22 -10.62 -2.11 -0.85
CA TYR A 22 -9.25 -2.66 -0.78
C TYR A 22 -8.60 -2.51 0.59
N ILE A 23 -8.88 -1.44 1.33
CA ILE A 23 -8.42 -1.33 2.71
C ILE A 23 -9.09 -2.39 3.58
N GLY A 24 -10.42 -2.52 3.49
CA GLY A 24 -11.18 -3.47 4.30
C GLY A 24 -10.78 -4.92 4.00
N SER A 25 -10.77 -5.32 2.73
CA SER A 25 -10.39 -6.67 2.33
C SER A 25 -8.91 -6.96 2.53
N GLY A 26 -8.04 -5.95 2.36
CA GLY A 26 -6.60 -6.08 2.54
C GLY A 26 -6.16 -6.20 4.00
N ILE A 27 -6.79 -5.46 4.91
CA ILE A 27 -6.39 -5.46 6.33
C ILE A 27 -6.93 -6.69 7.08
N TRP A 28 -8.02 -7.27 6.59
CA TRP A 28 -8.66 -8.44 7.21
C TRP A 28 -7.72 -9.64 7.42
N PRO A 29 -6.98 -10.17 6.41
CA PRO A 29 -6.05 -11.27 6.64
C PRO A 29 -4.85 -10.90 7.51
N VAL A 30 -4.53 -9.60 7.62
CA VAL A 30 -3.45 -9.10 8.48
C VAL A 30 -3.87 -9.14 9.96
N ILE A 31 -5.12 -8.77 10.25
CA ILE A 31 -5.67 -8.72 11.61
C ILE A 31 -6.16 -10.09 12.08
N HIS A 32 -6.86 -10.84 11.24
CA HIS A 32 -7.49 -12.11 11.61
C HIS A 32 -7.49 -13.11 10.44
N ILE A 33 -6.41 -13.86 10.32
CA ILE A 33 -6.19 -14.79 9.21
C ILE A 33 -7.18 -15.97 9.23
N GLU A 34 -7.61 -16.47 10.40
CA GLU A 34 -8.57 -17.57 10.45
C GLU A 34 -9.94 -17.15 9.93
N SER A 35 -10.42 -15.96 10.32
CA SER A 35 -11.70 -15.41 9.83
C SER A 35 -11.66 -15.21 8.32
N PHE A 36 -10.54 -14.72 7.78
CA PHE A 36 -10.34 -14.57 6.34
C PHE A 36 -10.39 -15.93 5.61
N MET A 37 -9.69 -16.95 6.13
CA MET A 37 -9.69 -18.28 5.53
C MET A 37 -11.02 -19.02 5.70
N TRP A 38 -11.79 -18.74 6.76
CA TRP A 38 -13.14 -19.29 6.92
C TRP A 38 -14.07 -18.89 5.77
N VAL A 39 -13.89 -17.66 5.23
CA VAL A 39 -14.68 -17.17 4.09
C VAL A 39 -14.05 -17.50 2.75
N THR A 40 -12.72 -17.44 2.65
CA THR A 40 -12.00 -17.56 1.35
C THR A 40 -11.42 -18.96 1.09
N GLY A 41 -11.60 -19.89 2.02
CA GLY A 41 -10.97 -21.20 2.05
C GLY A 41 -9.54 -21.17 2.61
N GLU A 42 -9.00 -22.36 2.88
CA GLU A 42 -7.64 -22.52 3.40
C GLU A 42 -6.56 -22.01 2.43
N LYS A 43 -5.43 -21.58 3.00
CA LYS A 43 -4.27 -21.06 2.29
C LYS A 43 -3.02 -21.66 2.90
N THR A 44 -2.10 -22.11 2.06
CA THR A 44 -0.80 -22.64 2.49
C THR A 44 0.14 -21.51 2.90
N ASP A 45 0.31 -20.53 2.02
CA ASP A 45 1.29 -19.45 2.19
C ASP A 45 0.68 -18.23 2.87
N LEU A 46 0.45 -18.32 4.18
CA LEU A 46 -0.20 -17.26 4.95
C LEU A 46 0.58 -15.94 4.92
N TRP A 47 1.91 -15.99 4.84
CA TRP A 47 2.74 -14.79 4.71
C TRP A 47 2.44 -14.02 3.43
N LEU A 48 2.21 -14.74 2.32
CA LEU A 48 1.89 -14.16 1.02
C LEU A 48 0.49 -13.54 1.04
N VAL A 49 -0.47 -14.18 1.73
CA VAL A 49 -1.82 -13.60 1.92
C VAL A 49 -1.74 -12.27 2.65
N LYS A 50 -0.94 -12.18 3.73
CA LYS A 50 -0.75 -10.91 4.46
C LYS A 50 -0.03 -9.87 3.59
N MET A 51 0.92 -10.28 2.76
CA MET A 51 1.60 -9.38 1.83
C MET A 51 0.65 -8.78 0.79
N VAL A 52 -0.16 -9.62 0.14
CA VAL A 52 -1.21 -9.16 -0.79
C VAL A 52 -2.21 -8.26 -0.07
N GLY A 53 -2.51 -8.57 1.19
CA GLY A 53 -3.36 -7.74 2.05
C GLY A 53 -2.79 -6.33 2.26
N LEU A 54 -1.53 -6.22 2.69
CA LEU A 54 -0.86 -4.93 2.88
C LEU A 54 -0.71 -4.13 1.58
N LEU A 55 -0.39 -4.79 0.46
CA LEU A 55 -0.36 -4.12 -0.85
C LEU A 55 -1.75 -3.63 -1.26
N SER A 56 -2.79 -4.41 -1.02
CA SER A 56 -4.18 -4.00 -1.26
C SER A 56 -4.55 -2.78 -0.41
N CYS A 57 -4.15 -2.74 0.87
CA CYS A 57 -4.30 -1.54 1.70
C CYS A 57 -3.55 -0.34 1.10
N SER A 58 -2.31 -0.52 0.63
CA SER A 58 -1.53 0.55 -0.01
C SER A 58 -2.24 1.11 -1.26
N ILE A 59 -2.78 0.24 -2.10
CA ILE A 59 -3.57 0.64 -3.28
C ILE A 59 -4.83 1.39 -2.82
N GLY A 60 -5.54 0.87 -1.81
CA GLY A 60 -6.75 1.50 -1.30
C GLY A 60 -6.50 2.91 -0.75
N VAL A 61 -5.46 3.09 0.07
CA VAL A 61 -5.03 4.40 0.58
C VAL A 61 -4.63 5.33 -0.57
N THR A 62 -3.97 4.81 -1.61
CA THR A 62 -3.62 5.56 -2.82
C THR A 62 -4.86 6.06 -3.56
N LEU A 63 -5.88 5.23 -3.73
CA LEU A 63 -7.14 5.61 -4.36
C LEU A 63 -7.87 6.68 -3.55
N LEU A 64 -7.90 6.56 -2.22
CA LEU A 64 -8.46 7.59 -1.34
C LEU A 64 -7.67 8.90 -1.45
N ALA A 65 -6.34 8.85 -1.50
CA ALA A 65 -5.50 10.03 -1.70
C ALA A 65 -5.77 10.72 -3.05
N ALA A 66 -6.02 9.94 -4.11
CA ALA A 66 -6.38 10.46 -5.44
C ALA A 66 -7.68 11.29 -5.41
N THR A 67 -8.62 10.99 -4.51
CA THR A 67 -9.86 11.76 -4.35
C THR A 67 -9.66 13.17 -3.77
N GLN A 68 -8.54 13.39 -3.08
CA GLN A 68 -8.21 14.64 -2.40
C GLN A 68 -7.15 15.44 -3.15
N SER A 69 -6.06 14.78 -3.55
CA SER A 69 -4.92 15.41 -4.20
C SER A 69 -4.26 14.47 -5.20
N PRO A 70 -4.60 14.57 -6.51
CA PRO A 70 -4.00 13.74 -7.55
C PRO A 70 -2.47 13.82 -7.60
N GLY A 71 -1.88 14.94 -7.17
CA GLY A 71 -0.42 15.11 -7.12
C GLY A 71 0.29 14.29 -6.05
N ARG A 72 -0.43 13.63 -5.12
CA ARG A 72 0.16 12.79 -4.07
C ARG A 72 0.12 11.30 -4.37
N VAL A 73 -0.56 10.90 -5.46
CA VAL A 73 -0.83 9.48 -5.78
C VAL A 73 0.45 8.66 -5.86
N ALA A 74 1.43 9.12 -6.64
CA ALA A 74 2.71 8.40 -6.80
C ALA A 74 3.47 8.28 -5.46
N THR A 75 3.48 9.34 -4.64
CA THR A 75 4.17 9.33 -3.34
C THR A 75 3.50 8.39 -2.35
N VAL A 76 2.17 8.38 -2.29
CA VAL A 76 1.42 7.50 -1.37
C VAL A 76 1.59 6.04 -1.77
N LEU A 77 1.53 5.73 -3.07
CA LEU A 77 1.75 4.38 -3.57
C LEU A 77 3.18 3.90 -3.31
N ALA A 78 4.18 4.73 -3.64
CA ALA A 78 5.58 4.40 -3.43
C ALA A 78 5.89 4.17 -1.94
N ALA A 79 5.40 5.03 -1.05
CA ALA A 79 5.60 4.88 0.38
C ALA A 79 4.89 3.64 0.94
N GLY A 80 3.62 3.44 0.59
CA GLY A 80 2.82 2.34 1.12
C GLY A 80 3.30 0.96 0.65
N SER A 81 3.69 0.84 -0.61
CA SER A 81 4.24 -0.42 -1.14
C SER A 81 5.60 -0.75 -0.52
N ALA A 82 6.53 0.22 -0.45
CA ALA A 82 7.82 0.01 0.20
C ALA A 82 7.69 -0.40 1.67
N LEU A 83 6.76 0.23 2.41
CA LEU A 83 6.44 -0.16 3.79
C LEU A 83 5.87 -1.58 3.88
N ALA A 84 4.98 -1.97 2.97
CA ALA A 84 4.39 -3.30 2.95
C ALA A 84 5.45 -4.39 2.70
N PHE A 85 6.29 -4.22 1.67
CA PHE A 85 7.41 -5.15 1.39
C PHE A 85 8.37 -5.23 2.58
N ALA A 86 8.87 -4.08 3.06
CA ALA A 86 9.82 -4.06 4.18
C ALA A 86 9.24 -4.73 5.44
N ALA A 87 7.97 -4.48 5.78
CA ALA A 87 7.35 -5.06 6.97
C ALA A 87 7.24 -6.59 6.88
N ILE A 88 6.80 -7.12 5.73
CA ILE A 88 6.66 -8.56 5.50
C ILE A 88 8.02 -9.23 5.49
N ASP A 89 8.98 -8.67 4.75
CA ASP A 89 10.31 -9.26 4.60
C ASP A 89 11.03 -9.35 5.95
N ILE A 90 10.99 -8.28 6.75
CA ILE A 90 11.60 -8.25 8.08
C ILE A 90 10.91 -9.25 9.00
N TYR A 91 9.58 -9.21 9.11
CA TYR A 91 8.84 -10.04 10.05
C TYR A 91 8.97 -11.53 9.72
N TYR A 92 8.77 -11.90 8.45
CA TYR A 92 8.78 -13.30 8.03
C TYR A 92 10.19 -13.87 7.89
N THR A 93 11.21 -13.04 7.67
CA THR A 93 12.59 -13.49 7.82
C THR A 93 12.93 -13.72 9.30
N ALA A 94 12.55 -12.80 10.19
CA ALA A 94 12.85 -12.90 11.62
C ALA A 94 12.19 -14.12 12.28
N THR A 95 11.03 -14.54 11.77
CA THR A 95 10.30 -15.75 12.22
C THR A 95 10.73 -17.02 11.49
N GLY A 96 11.68 -16.94 10.54
CA GLY A 96 12.23 -18.10 9.83
C GLY A 96 11.29 -18.69 8.77
N VAL A 97 10.25 -17.97 8.36
CA VAL A 97 9.28 -18.43 7.35
C VAL A 97 9.82 -18.24 5.93
N ILE A 98 10.57 -17.16 5.69
CA ILE A 98 11.21 -16.88 4.40
C ILE A 98 12.73 -16.76 4.54
N SER A 99 13.44 -16.91 3.42
CA SER A 99 14.91 -16.88 3.37
C SER A 99 15.50 -15.55 3.83
N LYS A 100 16.69 -15.59 4.45
CA LYS A 100 17.43 -14.40 4.90
C LYS A 100 17.77 -13.41 3.79
N ILE A 101 17.77 -13.86 2.54
CA ILE A 101 18.01 -12.97 1.38
C ILE A 101 16.96 -11.85 1.28
N TYR A 102 15.75 -12.06 1.81
CA TYR A 102 14.70 -11.03 1.81
C TYR A 102 15.03 -9.82 2.70
N LEU A 103 16.00 -9.92 3.62
CA LEU A 103 16.52 -8.73 4.31
C LEU A 103 17.19 -7.76 3.35
N ALA A 104 17.83 -8.27 2.28
CA ALA A 104 18.40 -7.42 1.25
C ALA A 104 17.31 -6.64 0.49
N ASP A 105 16.17 -7.27 0.18
CA ASP A 105 15.02 -6.57 -0.41
C ASP A 105 14.47 -5.51 0.56
N SER A 106 14.23 -5.89 1.82
CA SER A 106 13.77 -4.95 2.84
C SER A 106 14.69 -3.72 2.98
N LEU A 107 16.01 -3.90 2.86
CA LEU A 107 16.97 -2.81 2.88
C LEU A 107 16.79 -1.89 1.66
N VAL A 108 16.62 -2.45 0.46
CA VAL A 108 16.33 -1.68 -0.76
C VAL A 108 15.03 -0.89 -0.59
N GLN A 109 13.98 -1.50 -0.07
CA GLN A 109 12.69 -0.83 0.17
C GLN A 109 12.83 0.34 1.15
N LEU A 110 13.56 0.16 2.25
CA LEU A 110 13.81 1.21 3.23
C LEU A 110 14.66 2.36 2.67
N VAL A 111 15.66 2.07 1.84
CA VAL A 111 16.45 3.09 1.15
C VAL A 111 15.58 3.90 0.19
N LEU A 112 14.75 3.24 -0.63
CA LEU A 112 13.82 3.92 -1.53
C LEU A 112 12.82 4.81 -0.77
N LEU A 113 12.28 4.30 0.35
CA LEU A 113 11.39 5.07 1.22
C LEU A 113 12.10 6.29 1.82
N ALA A 114 13.34 6.14 2.30
CA ALA A 114 14.14 7.24 2.84
C ALA A 114 14.40 8.32 1.77
N ILE A 115 14.80 7.92 0.56
CA ILE A 115 15.00 8.83 -0.58
C ILE A 115 13.70 9.58 -0.89
N LEU A 116 12.56 8.88 -0.94
CA LEU A 116 11.25 9.49 -1.18
C LEU A 116 10.91 10.55 -0.13
N ILE A 117 11.14 10.26 1.15
CA ILE A 117 10.91 11.22 2.26
C ILE A 117 11.80 12.46 2.08
N VAL A 118 13.09 12.28 1.81
CA VAL A 118 14.04 13.39 1.62
C VAL A 118 13.65 14.27 0.43
N VAL A 119 13.33 13.67 -0.72
CA VAL A 119 12.95 14.40 -1.94
C VAL A 119 11.64 15.17 -1.75
N THR A 120 10.65 14.55 -1.11
CA THR A 120 9.33 15.18 -0.89
C THR A 120 9.39 16.30 0.16
N GLN A 121 10.28 16.23 1.15
CA GLN A 121 10.53 17.33 2.09
C GLN A 121 11.20 18.52 1.39
N LYS A 122 12.25 18.30 0.59
CA LYS A 122 12.92 19.35 -0.20
C LYS A 122 11.95 20.04 -1.17
N GLY A 123 11.07 19.28 -1.82
CA GLY A 123 10.05 19.81 -2.73
C GLY A 123 9.01 20.69 -2.05
N LYS A 124 8.72 20.48 -0.75
CA LYS A 124 7.84 21.38 0.03
C LYS A 124 8.55 22.69 0.36
N VAL A 125 9.80 22.64 0.81
CA VAL A 125 10.60 23.82 1.19
C VAL A 125 10.81 24.79 0.02
N ASN A 126 11.03 24.28 -1.19
CA ASN A 126 11.22 25.11 -2.39
C ASN A 126 9.93 25.76 -2.93
N ARG A 127 8.73 25.31 -2.51
CA ARG A 127 7.45 25.93 -2.92
C ARG A 127 7.01 27.07 -2.02
N THR A 128 7.64 27.23 -0.86
CA THR A 128 7.34 28.27 0.14
C THR A 128 8.30 29.46 0.10
N LYS A 129 9.32 29.40 -0.75
CA LYS A 129 10.16 30.55 -1.13
C LYS A 129 9.68 31.09 -2.47
#